data_AF-A0A852T6C7-F1
#
_entry.id   AF-A0A852T6C7-F1
#
_cell.length_a   1.000
_cell.length_b   1.000
_cell.length_c   1.000
_cell.angle_alpha   90.00
_cell.angle_beta   90.00
_cell.angle_gamma   90.00
#
_symmetry.space_group_name_H-M   'P 1'
#
loop_
_entity.id
_entity.type
_entity.pdbx_description
1 polymer ?
#
loop_
_entity_poly.entity_id
_entity_poly.type
_entity_poly.pdbx_seq_one_letter_code
_entity_poly.pdbx_strand_id
1 'polypeptide(L)'
;MISKSTISEQKLVSNELERKTRKKSGLKRKHYMWCYLFLAPQIILYLTFTLWPIIGSYYFAFFNWNGIGWPTEVVGWENFVEVLKDSYFWNAFKNSFIYTFFLVIIVVPTSLIIALILNSPSFMVLHFSEPYSFFRLS
;
A
#
# COMPACT_ATOMS: atom_id res chain seq x y z
N MET A 1 50.81 -17.04 37.08
CA MET A 1 50.35 -18.42 36.85
C MET A 1 48.82 -18.36 36.68
N ILE A 2 48.33 -18.20 35.45
CA ILE A 2 46.88 -18.06 35.21
C ILE A 2 46.29 -19.48 35.20
N SER A 3 45.35 -19.73 36.11
CA SER A 3 44.79 -21.05 36.39
C SER A 3 44.00 -21.61 35.20
N LYS A 4 44.13 -22.92 34.95
CA LYS A 4 43.38 -23.65 33.92
C LYS A 4 41.85 -23.50 34.06
N SER A 5 41.35 -23.19 35.26
CA SER A 5 39.92 -22.95 35.53
C SER A 5 39.37 -21.68 34.87
N THR A 6 40.17 -20.62 34.75
CA THR A 6 39.74 -19.35 34.11
C THR A 6 39.60 -19.51 32.60
N ILE A 7 40.45 -20.33 31.98
CA ILE A 7 40.42 -20.60 30.54
C ILE A 7 39.18 -21.43 30.16
N SER A 8 38.73 -22.36 31.01
CA SER A 8 37.52 -23.13 30.76
C SER A 8 36.24 -22.31 30.87
N GLU A 9 36.17 -21.38 31.84
CA GLU A 9 35.00 -20.49 31.95
C GLU A 9 34.89 -19.53 30.77
N GLN A 10 36.01 -18.95 30.32
CA GLN A 10 36.02 -18.08 29.14
C GLN A 10 35.55 -18.82 27.88
N LYS A 11 35.96 -20.08 27.72
CA LYS A 11 35.56 -20.93 26.57
C LYS A 11 34.10 -21.38 26.64
N LEU A 12 33.55 -21.54 27.85
CA LEU A 12 32.13 -21.81 28.07
C LEU A 12 31.29 -20.58 27.76
N VAL A 13 31.68 -19.41 28.27
CA VAL A 13 30.99 -18.14 28.01
C VAL A 13 31.02 -17.78 26.52
N SER A 14 32.16 -17.96 25.84
CA SER A 14 32.26 -17.70 24.39
C SER A 14 31.37 -18.63 23.57
N ASN A 15 31.32 -19.92 23.90
CA ASN A 15 30.43 -20.90 23.23
C ASN A 15 28.94 -20.60 23.49
N GLU A 16 28.59 -20.13 24.67
CA GLU A 16 27.23 -19.73 25.02
C GLU A 16 26.79 -18.49 24.21
N LEU A 17 27.70 -17.52 24.04
CA LEU A 17 27.49 -16.31 23.24
C LEU A 17 27.35 -16.63 21.74
N GLU A 18 28.18 -17.53 21.19
CA GLU A 18 28.06 -17.99 19.81
C GLU A 18 26.77 -18.81 19.58
N ARG A 19 26.37 -19.66 20.54
CA ARG A 19 25.10 -20.40 20.44
C ARG A 19 23.88 -19.49 20.44
N LYS A 20 23.86 -18.44 21.28
CA LYS A 20 22.74 -17.48 21.34
C LYS A 20 22.64 -16.63 20.08
N THR A 21 23.75 -16.24 19.48
CA THR A 21 23.75 -15.47 18.21
C THR A 21 23.35 -16.35 17.01
N ARG A 22 23.82 -17.60 16.94
CA ARG A 22 23.45 -18.55 15.86
C ARG A 22 21.97 -19.00 15.91
N LYS A 23 21.36 -19.10 17.09
CA LYS A 23 19.92 -19.38 17.22
C LYS A 23 19.04 -18.20 16.80
N LYS A 24 19.48 -16.95 17.02
CA LYS A 24 18.73 -15.75 16.63
C LYS A 24 18.66 -15.54 15.10
N SER A 25 19.67 -15.97 14.33
CA SER A 25 19.68 -15.81 12.87
C SER A 25 18.71 -16.77 12.14
N GLY A 26 18.53 -17.99 12.66
CA GLY A 26 17.57 -18.96 12.12
C GLY A 26 16.10 -18.55 12.32
N LEU A 27 15.78 -17.91 13.45
CA LEU A 27 14.43 -17.39 13.73
C LEU A 27 14.05 -16.22 12.80
N LYS A 28 15.01 -15.31 12.51
CA LYS A 28 14.79 -14.20 11.57
C LYS A 28 14.45 -14.69 10.17
N ARG A 29 15.17 -15.70 9.66
CA ARG A 29 14.92 -16.26 8.32
C ARG A 29 13.56 -16.93 8.20
N LYS A 30 13.11 -17.64 9.24
CA LYS A 30 11.73 -18.19 9.29
C LYS A 30 10.69 -17.08 9.30
N HIS A 31 10.91 -16.00 10.05
CA HIS A 31 9.96 -14.89 10.13
C HIS A 31 9.76 -14.20 8.77
N TYR A 32 10.84 -13.89 8.04
CA TYR A 32 10.73 -13.33 6.69
C TYR A 32 10.01 -14.26 5.71
N MET A 33 10.19 -15.57 5.83
CA MET A 33 9.51 -16.55 4.98
C MET A 33 7.97 -16.50 5.15
N TRP A 34 7.49 -16.35 6.38
CA TRP A 34 6.07 -16.15 6.66
C TRP A 34 5.57 -14.79 6.14
N CYS A 35 6.37 -13.72 6.28
CA CYS A 35 6.04 -12.42 5.69
C CYS A 35 5.86 -12.52 4.17
N TYR A 36 6.78 -13.20 3.47
CA TYR A 36 6.66 -13.40 2.02
C TYR A 36 5.47 -14.29 1.65
N LEU A 37 5.14 -15.32 2.45
CA LEU A 37 3.99 -16.18 2.19
C LEU A 37 2.67 -15.40 2.23
N PHE A 38 2.50 -14.48 3.19
CA PHE A 38 1.31 -13.63 3.27
C PHE A 38 1.31 -12.50 2.25
N LEU A 39 2.49 -12.00 1.86
CA LEU A 39 2.62 -10.96 0.85
C LEU A 39 2.46 -11.50 -0.58
N ALA A 40 2.87 -12.74 -0.83
CA ALA A 40 2.82 -13.40 -2.14
C ALA A 40 1.43 -13.37 -2.80
N PRO A 41 0.31 -13.75 -2.15
CA PRO A 41 -1.01 -13.71 -2.79
C PRO A 41 -1.40 -12.29 -3.21
N GLN A 42 -1.11 -11.29 -2.38
CA GLN A 42 -1.37 -9.88 -2.72
C GLN A 42 -0.55 -9.45 -3.95
N ILE A 43 0.74 -9.80 -3.99
CA ILE A 43 1.62 -9.46 -5.13
C ILE A 43 1.14 -10.16 -6.40
N ILE A 44 0.82 -11.44 -6.34
CA ILE A 44 0.37 -12.21 -7.50
C ILE A 44 -0.91 -11.62 -8.09
N LEU A 45 -1.87 -11.25 -7.23
CA LEU A 45 -3.10 -10.60 -7.66
C LEU A 45 -2.82 -9.23 -8.29
N TYR A 46 -1.98 -8.41 -7.64
CA TYR A 46 -1.60 -7.10 -8.19
C TYR A 46 -0.91 -7.23 -9.56
N LEU A 47 0.03 -8.15 -9.71
CA LEU A 47 0.74 -8.35 -10.97
C LEU A 47 -0.20 -8.82 -12.08
N THR A 48 -1.10 -9.76 -11.77
CA THR A 48 -1.98 -10.38 -12.77
C THR A 48 -3.15 -9.45 -13.16
N PHE A 49 -3.76 -8.77 -12.20
CA PHE A 49 -4.99 -8.01 -12.43
C PHE A 49 -4.78 -6.50 -12.57
N THR A 50 -3.63 -5.97 -12.14
CA THR A 50 -3.34 -4.54 -12.26
C THR A 50 -2.17 -4.30 -13.20
N LEU A 51 -1.02 -4.89 -12.92
CA LEU A 51 0.18 -4.58 -13.69
C LEU A 51 0.14 -5.13 -15.12
N TRP A 52 -0.31 -6.39 -15.28
CA TRP A 52 -0.45 -7.02 -16.59
C TRP A 52 -1.34 -6.23 -17.56
N PRO A 53 -2.60 -5.87 -17.22
CA PRO A 53 -3.43 -5.08 -18.14
C PRO A 53 -2.88 -3.67 -18.36
N ILE A 54 -2.21 -3.04 -17.39
CA ILE A 54 -1.56 -1.75 -17.59
C ILE A 54 -0.47 -1.85 -18.67
N ILE A 55 0.42 -2.85 -18.57
CA ILE A 55 1.47 -3.10 -19.57
C ILE A 55 0.83 -3.38 -20.94
N GLY A 56 -0.24 -4.17 -20.97
CA GLY A 56 -1.01 -4.42 -22.19
C GLY A 56 -1.55 -3.14 -22.81
N SER A 57 -2.18 -2.26 -22.02
CA SER A 57 -2.69 -0.97 -22.49
C SER A 57 -1.58 -0.09 -23.08
N TYR A 58 -0.40 -0.05 -22.45
CA TYR A 58 0.75 0.66 -23.01
C TYR A 58 1.23 0.04 -24.32
N TYR A 59 1.29 -1.29 -24.41
CA TYR A 59 1.67 -1.98 -25.64
C TYR A 59 0.70 -1.64 -26.78
N PHE A 60 -0.61 -1.73 -26.54
CA PHE A 60 -1.63 -1.42 -27.56
C PHE A 60 -1.68 0.06 -27.93
N ALA A 61 -1.27 0.99 -27.08
CA ALA A 61 -1.25 2.42 -27.39
C ALA A 61 -0.32 2.78 -28.57
N PHE A 62 0.67 1.95 -28.89
CA PHE A 62 1.56 2.12 -30.04
C PHE A 62 1.02 1.54 -31.35
N PHE A 63 -0.15 0.90 -31.31
CA PHE A 63 -0.79 0.32 -32.49
C PHE A 63 -2.04 1.12 -32.86
N ASN A 64 -2.33 1.18 -34.16
CA ASN A 64 -3.64 1.63 -34.63
C ASN A 64 -4.60 0.45 -34.54
N TRP A 65 -5.33 0.36 -33.42
CA TRP A 65 -6.20 -0.77 -33.15
C TRP A 65 -7.55 -0.33 -32.57
N ASN A 66 -8.62 -0.67 -33.29
CA ASN A 66 -9.99 -0.37 -32.90
C ASN A 66 -10.59 -1.40 -31.92
N GLY A 67 -9.75 -2.23 -31.28
CA GLY A 67 -10.19 -3.28 -30.35
C GLY A 67 -10.78 -4.54 -31.00
N ILE A 68 -10.88 -4.58 -32.34
CA ILE A 68 -11.42 -5.70 -33.10
C ILE A 68 -10.30 -6.30 -33.96
N GLY A 69 -10.10 -7.61 -33.86
CA GLY A 69 -9.05 -8.33 -34.60
C GLY A 69 -7.66 -8.16 -34.00
N TRP A 70 -6.63 -8.57 -34.74
CA TRP A 70 -5.24 -8.49 -34.30
C TRP A 70 -4.63 -7.11 -34.63
N PRO A 71 -3.90 -6.48 -33.68
CA PRO A 71 -3.21 -5.22 -33.94
C PRO A 71 -2.05 -5.45 -34.92
N THR A 72 -2.25 -5.07 -36.18
CA THR A 72 -1.29 -5.29 -37.27
C THR A 72 -0.54 -4.02 -37.65
N GLU A 73 -1.10 -2.84 -37.36
CA GLU A 73 -0.52 -1.54 -37.71
C GLU A 73 0.21 -0.92 -36.52
N VAL A 74 1.55 -0.90 -36.58
CA VAL A 74 2.40 -0.20 -35.61
C VAL A 74 2.55 1.26 -36.06
N VAL A 75 2.01 2.20 -35.29
CA VAL A 75 2.07 3.65 -35.58
C VAL A 75 3.00 4.40 -34.62
N GLY A 76 3.50 3.71 -33.58
CA GLY A 76 4.43 4.28 -32.62
C GLY A 76 3.80 5.44 -31.85
N TRP A 77 4.35 6.65 -31.99
CA TRP A 77 3.92 7.82 -31.21
C TRP A 77 2.80 8.66 -31.86
N GLU A 78 2.37 8.31 -33.07
CA GLU A 78 1.43 9.11 -33.85
C GLU A 78 0.09 9.29 -33.13
N ASN A 79 -0.44 8.22 -32.53
CA ASN A 79 -1.66 8.23 -31.70
C ASN A 79 -1.60 9.30 -30.59
N PHE A 80 -0.44 9.46 -29.94
CA PHE A 80 -0.29 10.45 -28.86
C PHE A 80 -0.31 11.88 -29.40
N VAL A 81 0.29 12.12 -30.57
CA VAL A 81 0.28 13.45 -31.21
C VAL A 81 -1.13 13.82 -31.67
N GLU A 82 -1.90 12.85 -32.18
CA GLU A 82 -3.28 13.04 -32.59
C GLU A 82 -4.17 13.44 -31.41
N VAL A 83 -4.11 12.69 -30.30
CA VAL A 83 -4.87 12.98 -29.08
C VAL A 83 -4.52 14.36 -28.51
N LEU A 84 -3.24 14.76 -28.55
CA LEU A 84 -2.82 16.08 -28.07
C LEU A 84 -3.33 17.25 -28.93
N LYS A 85 -3.69 17.01 -30.20
CA LYS A 85 -4.31 18.01 -31.06
C LYS A 85 -5.83 18.00 -31.00
N ASP A 86 -6.42 16.95 -30.44
CA ASP A 86 -7.87 16.80 -30.37
C ASP A 86 -8.50 17.74 -29.33
N SER A 87 -9.41 18.59 -29.80
CA SER A 87 -10.18 19.49 -28.96
C SER A 87 -11.12 18.77 -27.98
N TYR A 88 -11.64 17.59 -28.35
CA TYR A 88 -12.50 16.81 -27.47
C TYR A 88 -11.73 16.28 -26.27
N PHE A 89 -10.49 15.82 -26.48
CA PHE A 89 -9.59 15.42 -25.41
C PHE A 89 -9.34 16.56 -24.42
N TRP A 90 -8.99 17.76 -24.89
CA TRP A 90 -8.74 18.90 -24.00
C TRP A 90 -10.00 19.39 -23.27
N ASN A 91 -11.16 19.35 -23.93
CA ASN A 91 -12.43 19.68 -23.29
C ASN A 91 -12.77 18.67 -22.18
N ALA A 92 -12.64 17.37 -22.44
CA ALA A 92 -12.84 16.33 -21.45
C ALA A 92 -11.84 16.46 -20.29
N PHE A 93 -10.56 16.66 -20.59
CA PHE A 93 -9.50 16.86 -19.61
C PHE A 93 -9.78 18.08 -18.70
N LYS A 94 -10.16 19.22 -19.29
CA LYS A 94 -10.51 20.42 -18.53
C LYS A 94 -11.72 20.18 -17.64
N ASN A 95 -12.75 19.50 -18.12
CA ASN A 95 -13.94 19.18 -17.33
C ASN A 95 -13.59 18.26 -16.15
N SER A 96 -12.81 17.20 -16.38
CA SER A 96 -12.33 16.31 -15.32
C SER A 96 -11.48 17.07 -14.30
N PHE A 97 -10.57 17.93 -14.76
CA PHE A 97 -9.71 18.72 -13.87
C PHE A 97 -10.53 19.70 -13.01
N ILE A 98 -11.46 20.44 -13.61
CA ILE A 98 -12.37 21.35 -12.88
C ILE A 98 -13.16 20.55 -11.83
N TYR A 99 -13.73 19.41 -12.23
CA TYR A 99 -14.48 18.55 -11.31
C TYR A 99 -13.61 18.08 -10.13
N THR A 100 -12.43 17.51 -10.40
CA THR A 100 -11.51 17.04 -9.35
C THR A 100 -11.06 18.19 -8.44
N PHE A 101 -10.75 19.36 -8.99
CA PHE A 101 -10.33 20.52 -8.22
C PHE A 101 -11.42 20.97 -7.24
N PHE A 102 -12.65 21.16 -7.71
CA PHE A 102 -13.77 21.52 -6.84
C PHE A 102 -14.08 20.42 -5.82
N LEU A 103 -14.01 19.16 -6.23
CA LEU A 103 -14.21 18.02 -5.34
C LEU A 103 -13.20 18.04 -4.19
N VAL A 104 -11.90 18.21 -4.49
CA VAL A 104 -10.85 18.27 -3.45
C VAL A 104 -11.06 19.45 -2.51
N ILE A 105 -11.36 20.64 -3.05
CA ILE A 105 -11.59 21.85 -2.25
C ILE A 105 -12.80 21.73 -1.32
N ILE A 106 -13.82 20.96 -1.71
CA ILE A 106 -15.01 20.77 -0.87
C ILE A 106 -14.78 19.60 0.09
N VAL A 107 -14.39 18.43 -0.42
CA VAL A 107 -14.31 17.19 0.36
C VAL A 107 -13.24 17.27 1.44
N VAL A 108 -12.06 17.84 1.16
CA VAL A 108 -10.97 17.87 2.15
C VAL A 108 -11.35 18.72 3.37
N PRO A 109 -11.76 19.99 3.24
CA PRO A 109 -12.22 20.79 4.37
C PRO A 109 -13.45 20.19 5.05
N THR A 110 -14.42 19.69 4.29
CA THR A 110 -15.61 19.05 4.89
C THR A 110 -15.22 17.83 5.72
N SER A 111 -14.34 16.96 5.23
CA SER A 111 -13.85 15.81 5.99
C SER A 111 -13.10 16.23 7.27
N LEU A 112 -12.32 17.32 7.21
CA LEU A 112 -11.62 17.87 8.36
C LEU A 112 -12.59 18.47 9.39
N ILE A 113 -13.59 19.23 8.94
CA ILE A 113 -14.62 19.80 9.82
C ILE A 113 -15.37 18.68 10.53
N ILE A 114 -15.79 17.64 9.81
CA ILE A 114 -16.45 16.46 10.40
C ILE A 114 -15.53 15.79 11.41
N ALA A 115 -14.26 15.56 11.07
CA ALA A 115 -13.29 14.98 11.98
C ALA A 115 -13.10 15.81 13.26
N LEU A 116 -13.05 17.14 13.16
CA LEU A 116 -12.95 18.04 14.32
C LEU A 116 -14.20 18.00 15.20
N ILE A 117 -15.39 17.93 14.60
CA ILE A 117 -16.65 17.77 15.34
C ILE A 117 -16.65 16.43 16.09
N LEU A 118 -16.28 15.34 15.44
CA LEU A 118 -16.21 14.00 16.04
C LEU A 118 -15.14 13.89 17.13
N ASN A 119 -14.03 14.62 16.99
CA ASN A 119 -12.95 14.67 17.98
C ASN A 119 -13.29 15.57 19.19
N SER A 120 -14.41 16.27 19.18
CA SER A 120 -14.82 17.09 20.30
C SER A 120 -15.44 16.24 21.43
N PRO A 121 -15.04 16.47 22.70
CA PRO A 121 -15.53 15.68 23.84
C PRO A 121 -17.04 15.83 24.08
N SER A 122 -17.68 16.91 23.60
CA SER A 122 -19.14 17.07 23.70
C SER A 122 -19.90 16.03 22.88
N PHE A 123 -19.40 15.63 21.70
CA PHE A 123 -20.02 14.58 20.90
C PHE A 123 -19.79 13.18 21.51
N MET A 124 -18.59 12.94 22.04
CA MET A 124 -18.25 11.66 22.69
C MET A 124 -18.99 11.47 24.02
N VAL A 125 -19.18 12.52 24.81
CA VAL A 125 -19.91 12.44 26.09
C VAL A 125 -21.40 12.19 25.89
N LEU A 126 -22.05 12.81 24.89
CA LEU A 126 -23.49 12.64 24.66
C LEU A 126 -23.88 11.26 24.12
N HIS A 127 -22.97 10.56 23.42
CA HIS A 127 -23.26 9.24 22.83
C HIS A 127 -22.76 8.05 23.68
N PHE A 128 -21.75 8.25 24.53
CA PHE A 128 -21.11 7.17 25.29
C PHE A 128 -21.46 7.17 26.80
N SER A 129 -22.25 8.12 27.29
CA SER A 129 -22.64 8.19 28.71
C SER A 129 -23.80 7.26 29.12
N GLU A 130 -24.52 6.65 28.17
CA GLU A 130 -25.64 5.73 28.45
C GLU A 130 -25.38 4.26 28.06
N PRO A 131 -24.32 3.60 28.57
CA PRO A 131 -24.40 2.14 28.78
C PRO A 131 -24.11 1.66 30.21
N TYR A 132 -23.59 2.52 31.11
CA TYR A 132 -23.08 2.07 32.42
C TYR A 132 -24.03 2.36 33.60
N SER A 133 -25.08 3.15 33.39
CA SER A 133 -26.05 3.52 34.44
C SER A 133 -26.95 2.34 34.85
N PHE A 134 -27.16 1.35 33.96
CA PHE A 134 -28.05 0.21 34.20
C PHE A 134 -27.47 -0.88 35.12
N PHE A 135 -26.15 -0.96 35.33
CA PHE A 135 -25.52 -2.05 36.09
C PHE A 135 -25.19 -1.71 37.55
N ARG A 136 -25.65 -0.56 38.07
CA ARG A 136 -25.31 -0.10 39.44
C ARG A 136 -26.36 -0.43 40.50
N LEU A 137 -27.43 -1.17 40.15
CA LEU A 137 -28.52 -1.53 41.06
C LEU A 137 -28.96 -2.99 40.85
N SER A 138 -28.20 -3.95 41.36
CA SER A 138 -28.66 -5.31 41.70
C SER A 138 -27.66 -5.99 42.62
#